data_AF-A0A0E1NFN6-F1
#
_entry.id   AF-A0A0E1NFN6-F1
#
_cell.length_a   1.000
_cell.length_b   1.000
_cell.length_c   1.000
_cell.angle_alpha   90.00
_cell.angle_beta   90.00
_cell.angle_gamma   90.00
#
_symmetry.space_group_name_H-M   'P 1'
#
loop_
_entity.id
_entity.type
_entity.pdbx_description
1 polymer ?
#
loop_
_entity_poly.entity_id
_entity_poly.type
_entity_poly.pdbx_seq_one_letter_code
_entity_poly.pdbx_strand_id
1 'polypeptide(L)'
;MSLTKISSSSTNTPFTPELLSPAGTLKNMRYAFAYGADAVYAGQPRYSLRVRNNEFNHENLALGIQEAHALGKRFYVVVNIAPHNSKLKTFLRDLKPVIDMGPDALIMSDPGLIMMVREAFPQMDIHLSVQANAVNWATVKFWQQMGLTRVILSRELSLEEIAEIRAQVPDMELEIFVHGALCMAYSGRCLLSGYINKRDPNQGTCTNACRWEYNVQEGKEDDVGNIVHIHQPIAVKNVEPTLGIGAPTDKVFMIEEAQRPGEYMTASEDEHGTYIMNSKDLRAIQHVERLTKMGVHSLKIEGRTKSFYYCARTAQVYRRAIDDAVAGKPFDPTLLTTLEGLAHRGYTEGFLRRHVHEEQQTYEYGYSVSERQQFVGEFTGIRRDGLAEVIVKNKFSVGDSVELMTPNGNIQFILESMQDKKGQLADVAPGNGHIMYLPIPEDINVEYGLLIRNLNGTNSRNPHEKA
;
A
#
# COMPACT_ATOMS: atom_id res chain seq x y z
N MET A 1 13.27 -7.63 63.85
CA MET A 1 12.85 -6.66 62.82
C MET A 1 12.90 -7.35 61.48
N SER A 2 11.73 -7.68 60.93
CA SER A 2 11.55 -8.31 59.62
C SER A 2 11.63 -7.22 58.56
N LEU A 3 12.52 -7.36 57.57
CA LEU A 3 12.55 -6.51 56.38
C LEU A 3 11.71 -7.18 55.30
N THR A 4 10.50 -6.68 55.14
CA THR A 4 9.52 -7.07 54.13
C THR A 4 10.05 -6.73 52.74
N LYS A 5 10.27 -7.77 51.90
CA LYS A 5 10.43 -7.60 50.45
C LYS A 5 9.10 -7.10 49.87
N ILE A 6 9.09 -5.87 49.38
CA ILE A 6 8.01 -5.37 48.53
C ILE A 6 8.22 -6.00 47.15
N SER A 7 7.39 -6.98 46.80
CA SER A 7 7.32 -7.48 45.43
C SER A 7 6.58 -6.43 44.58
N SER A 8 7.30 -5.75 43.70
CA SER A 8 6.68 -4.95 42.65
C SER A 8 6.03 -5.90 41.64
N SER A 9 4.70 -6.00 41.68
CA SER A 9 3.92 -6.62 40.62
C SER A 9 3.98 -5.71 39.39
N SER A 10 4.98 -5.91 38.53
CA SER A 10 4.96 -5.36 37.17
C SER A 10 3.84 -6.09 36.42
N THR A 11 2.71 -5.43 36.24
CA THR A 11 1.72 -5.85 35.25
C THR A 11 2.40 -5.77 33.89
N ASN A 12 2.93 -6.90 33.44
CA ASN A 12 3.68 -7.04 32.20
C ASN A 12 2.67 -6.99 31.05
N THR A 13 2.18 -5.80 30.72
CA THR A 13 1.31 -5.61 29.55
C THR A 13 2.10 -6.07 28.33
N PRO A 14 1.61 -7.06 27.56
CA PRO A 14 2.35 -7.57 26.43
C PRO A 14 2.57 -6.45 25.41
N PHE A 15 3.76 -6.44 24.80
CA PHE A 15 4.12 -5.48 23.77
C PHE A 15 3.21 -5.64 22.55
N THR A 16 2.56 -4.55 22.15
CA THR A 16 1.68 -4.50 20.98
C THR A 16 2.25 -3.53 19.95
N PRO A 17 2.66 -3.99 18.76
CA PRO A 17 3.07 -3.12 17.68
C PRO A 17 1.95 -2.15 17.26
N GLU A 18 2.32 -0.92 16.94
CA GLU A 18 1.46 0.06 16.29
C GLU A 18 1.12 -0.39 14.86
N LEU A 19 -0.15 -0.31 14.47
CA LEU A 19 -0.55 -0.47 13.08
C LEU A 19 -0.61 0.90 12.38
N LEU A 20 0.38 1.18 11.52
CA LEU A 20 0.47 2.43 10.76
C LEU A 20 -0.11 2.27 9.36
N SER A 21 -1.20 2.98 9.08
CA SER A 21 -1.91 2.93 7.80
C SER A 21 -1.69 4.18 6.94
N PRO A 22 -1.76 4.08 5.60
CA PRO A 22 -1.62 5.22 4.71
C PRO A 22 -2.90 6.06 4.65
N ALA A 23 -2.76 7.38 4.64
CA ALA A 23 -3.86 8.31 4.37
C ALA A 23 -3.55 9.19 3.16
N GLY A 24 -4.30 9.01 2.07
CA GLY A 24 -4.29 9.91 0.91
C GLY A 24 -5.37 11.00 0.97
N THR A 25 -6.44 10.74 1.73
CA THR A 25 -7.59 11.63 1.95
C THR A 25 -8.07 11.48 3.40
N LEU A 26 -8.89 12.42 3.89
CA LEU A 26 -9.55 12.30 5.20
C LEU A 26 -10.44 11.05 5.27
N LYS A 27 -11.08 10.69 4.15
CA LYS A 27 -11.88 9.48 4.07
C LYS A 27 -11.04 8.22 4.27
N ASN A 28 -9.89 8.11 3.61
CA ASN A 28 -8.96 6.99 3.83
C ASN A 28 -8.54 6.89 5.31
N MET A 29 -8.24 8.03 5.94
CA MET A 29 -7.87 8.09 7.36
C MET A 29 -9.00 7.56 8.27
N ARG A 30 -10.23 8.08 8.13
CA ARG A 30 -11.36 7.67 8.96
C ARG A 30 -11.66 6.17 8.83
N TYR A 31 -11.62 5.64 7.61
CA TYR A 31 -11.76 4.20 7.38
C TYR A 31 -10.58 3.40 7.97
N ALA A 32 -9.34 3.87 7.87
CA ALA A 32 -8.22 3.18 8.50
C ALA A 32 -8.39 3.09 10.03
N PHE A 33 -8.80 4.19 10.68
CA PHE A 33 -9.05 4.20 12.12
C PHE A 33 -10.25 3.32 12.52
N ALA A 34 -11.36 3.41 11.79
CA ALA A 34 -12.55 2.58 12.05
C ALA A 34 -12.23 1.08 12.00
N TYR A 35 -11.28 0.67 11.15
CA TYR A 35 -10.88 -0.73 10.98
C TYR A 35 -9.61 -1.13 11.74
N GLY A 36 -9.16 -0.31 12.69
CA GLY A 36 -8.17 -0.73 13.69
C GLY A 36 -6.74 -0.21 13.50
N ALA A 37 -6.50 0.76 12.61
CA ALA A 37 -5.22 1.47 12.59
C ALA A 37 -5.01 2.25 13.89
N ASP A 38 -3.77 2.30 14.38
CA ASP A 38 -3.36 3.05 15.57
C ASP A 38 -2.81 4.43 15.21
N ALA A 39 -2.22 4.51 14.01
CA ALA A 39 -1.68 5.73 13.45
C ALA A 39 -1.95 5.80 11.94
N VAL A 40 -1.96 7.01 11.41
CA VAL A 40 -1.90 7.24 9.96
C VAL A 40 -0.72 8.11 9.56
N TYR A 41 -0.31 8.02 8.30
CA TYR A 41 0.63 8.97 7.71
C TYR A 41 0.08 9.63 6.45
N ALA A 42 0.26 10.94 6.34
CA ALA A 42 -0.14 11.75 5.19
C ALA A 42 1.02 12.63 4.70
N GLY A 43 1.02 12.97 3.40
CA GLY A 43 2.08 13.80 2.83
C GLY A 43 1.93 15.27 3.19
N GLN A 44 3.02 15.96 3.52
CA GLN A 44 3.02 17.42 3.44
C GLN A 44 2.97 17.83 1.95
N PRO A 45 2.10 18.79 1.55
CA PRO A 45 2.19 19.43 0.25
C PRO A 45 3.62 19.89 -0.06
N ARG A 46 4.05 19.77 -1.32
CA ARG A 46 5.37 20.21 -1.83
C ARG A 46 6.62 19.45 -1.32
N TYR A 47 6.54 18.81 -0.15
CA TYR A 47 7.67 18.17 0.53
C TYR A 47 7.52 16.65 0.75
N SER A 48 6.49 16.02 0.18
CA SER A 48 6.31 14.55 0.19
C SER A 48 6.57 13.91 -1.17
N LEU A 49 7.06 12.67 -1.21
CA LEU A 49 7.29 11.95 -2.47
C LEU A 49 6.02 11.53 -3.23
N ARG A 50 4.83 11.80 -2.70
CA ARG A 50 3.55 11.45 -3.34
C ARG A 50 2.56 12.61 -3.33
N VAL A 51 3.04 13.85 -3.54
CA VAL A 51 2.21 15.07 -3.49
C VAL A 51 0.96 15.00 -4.38
N ARG A 52 1.04 14.36 -5.56
CA ARG A 52 -0.06 14.38 -6.54
C ARG A 52 -1.28 13.56 -6.15
N ASN A 53 -1.13 12.58 -5.27
CA ASN A 53 -2.20 11.67 -4.87
C ASN A 53 -2.55 11.89 -3.39
N ASN A 54 -2.55 13.16 -2.97
CA ASN A 54 -2.67 13.57 -1.58
C ASN A 54 -3.62 14.77 -1.52
N GLU A 55 -4.81 14.58 -0.94
CA GLU A 55 -5.82 15.65 -0.75
C GLU A 55 -5.53 16.49 0.51
N PHE A 56 -4.49 16.15 1.26
CA PHE A 56 -4.07 16.86 2.46
C PHE A 56 -3.37 18.18 2.14
N ASN A 57 -4.14 19.24 1.94
CA ASN A 57 -3.70 20.63 2.08
C ASN A 57 -3.56 21.00 3.58
N HIS A 58 -3.21 22.26 3.89
CA HIS A 58 -3.05 22.70 5.29
C HIS A 58 -4.34 22.55 6.13
N GLU A 59 -5.51 22.84 5.55
CA GLU A 59 -6.80 22.71 6.24
C GLU A 59 -7.12 21.26 6.56
N ASN A 60 -6.99 20.37 5.57
CA ASN A 60 -7.21 18.93 5.73
C ASN A 60 -6.16 18.29 6.66
N LEU A 61 -4.92 18.79 6.69
CA LEU A 61 -3.92 18.34 7.66
C LEU A 61 -4.33 18.70 9.09
N ALA A 62 -4.72 19.96 9.33
CA ALA A 62 -5.15 20.39 10.65
C ALA A 62 -6.38 19.60 11.13
N LEU A 63 -7.38 19.42 10.25
CA LEU A 63 -8.57 18.62 10.55
C LEU A 63 -8.22 17.15 10.81
N GLY A 64 -7.33 16.57 10.00
CA GLY A 64 -6.91 15.17 10.14
C GLY A 64 -6.17 14.90 11.45
N ILE A 65 -5.27 15.80 11.84
CA ILE A 65 -4.54 15.71 13.11
C ILE A 65 -5.52 15.83 14.29
N GLN A 66 -6.43 16.82 14.24
CA GLN A 66 -7.44 17.01 15.29
C GLN A 66 -8.36 15.77 15.45
N GLU A 67 -8.84 15.21 14.34
CA GLU A 67 -9.69 14.00 14.37
C GLU A 67 -8.93 12.78 14.90
N ALA A 68 -7.65 12.61 14.52
CA ALA A 68 -6.83 11.52 15.05
C ALA A 68 -6.67 11.64 16.57
N HIS A 69 -6.31 12.83 17.07
CA HIS A 69 -6.13 13.08 18.50
C HIS A 69 -7.43 12.91 19.29
N ALA A 70 -8.57 13.34 18.73
CA ALA A 70 -9.88 13.14 19.35
C ALA A 70 -10.22 11.64 19.53
N LEU A 71 -9.68 10.77 18.67
CA LEU A 71 -9.82 9.31 18.75
C LEU A 71 -8.71 8.65 19.59
N GLY A 72 -7.77 9.41 20.15
CA GLY A 72 -6.58 8.88 20.83
C GLY A 72 -5.61 8.17 19.88
N LYS A 73 -5.65 8.52 18.60
CA LYS A 73 -4.82 7.96 17.53
C LYS A 73 -3.74 8.95 17.11
N ARG A 74 -2.69 8.46 16.45
CA ARG A 74 -1.54 9.29 16.03
C ARG A 74 -1.61 9.68 14.56
N PHE A 75 -1.05 10.84 14.24
CA PHE A 75 -0.96 11.38 12.89
C PHE A 75 0.48 11.81 12.57
N TYR A 76 1.09 11.13 11.60
CA TYR A 76 2.44 11.44 11.14
C TYR A 76 2.44 12.20 9.81
N VAL A 77 3.26 13.23 9.71
CA VAL A 77 3.37 14.03 8.48
C VAL A 77 4.66 13.69 7.73
N VAL A 78 4.53 13.35 6.45
CA VAL A 78 5.67 12.93 5.62
C VAL A 78 6.31 14.10 4.88
N VAL A 79 7.61 14.31 5.14
CA VAL A 79 8.48 15.37 4.61
C VAL A 79 9.76 14.73 4.07
N ASN A 80 9.64 13.89 3.04
CA ASN A 80 10.66 12.92 2.66
C ASN A 80 11.19 13.05 1.22
N ILE A 81 11.17 14.25 0.65
CA ILE A 81 11.83 14.53 -0.63
C ILE A 81 13.35 14.57 -0.47
N ALA A 82 14.07 14.45 -1.60
CA ALA A 82 15.49 14.82 -1.69
C ALA A 82 15.60 16.23 -2.29
N PRO A 83 15.60 17.32 -1.51
CA PRO A 83 15.45 18.68 -2.03
C PRO A 83 16.69 19.17 -2.81
N HIS A 84 16.47 20.04 -3.79
CA HIS A 84 17.52 20.92 -4.31
C HIS A 84 17.58 22.23 -3.52
N ASN A 85 18.69 22.97 -3.64
CA ASN A 85 18.98 24.22 -2.90
C ASN A 85 17.84 25.25 -2.93
N SER A 86 17.05 25.32 -4.01
CA SER A 86 15.91 26.22 -4.12
C SER A 86 14.84 25.98 -3.05
N LYS A 87 14.61 24.72 -2.66
CA LYS A 87 13.62 24.34 -1.63
C LYS A 87 14.09 24.65 -0.22
N LEU A 88 15.41 24.69 0.04
CA LEU A 88 15.97 25.01 1.36
C LEU A 88 15.56 26.41 1.82
N LYS A 89 15.50 27.37 0.89
CA LYS A 89 15.21 28.79 1.16
C LYS A 89 13.85 29.04 1.81
N THR A 90 12.87 28.18 1.53
CA THR A 90 11.49 28.35 2.04
C THR A 90 11.08 27.26 3.01
N PHE A 91 11.91 26.24 3.22
CA PHE A 91 11.53 25.02 3.91
C PHE A 91 10.99 25.25 5.31
N LEU A 92 11.75 25.91 6.20
CA LEU A 92 11.31 26.13 7.58
C LEU A 92 10.06 27.00 7.67
N ARG A 93 9.95 28.01 6.80
CA ARG A 93 8.76 28.87 6.70
C ARG A 93 7.53 28.06 6.30
N ASP A 94 7.67 27.18 5.32
CA ASP A 94 6.57 26.38 4.80
C ASP A 94 6.22 25.19 5.75
N LEU A 95 7.17 24.76 6.58
CA LEU A 95 6.97 23.72 7.59
C LEU A 95 6.37 24.26 8.89
N LYS A 96 6.67 25.50 9.29
CA LYS A 96 6.21 26.10 10.55
C LYS A 96 4.69 25.95 10.81
N PRO A 97 3.79 26.25 9.86
CA PRO A 97 2.35 26.03 10.06
C PRO A 97 1.99 24.58 10.36
N VAL A 98 2.71 23.63 9.77
CA VAL A 98 2.50 22.19 9.99
C VAL A 98 2.98 21.79 11.39
N ILE A 99 4.10 22.33 11.87
CA ILE A 99 4.55 22.12 13.26
C ILE A 99 3.52 22.65 14.25
N ASP A 100 2.95 23.84 13.97
CA ASP A 100 1.97 24.47 14.84
C ASP A 100 0.63 23.71 14.90
N MET A 101 0.33 22.85 13.91
CA MET A 101 -0.79 21.91 13.95
C MET A 101 -0.57 20.74 14.91
N GLY A 102 0.67 20.51 15.35
CA GLY A 102 1.02 19.48 16.34
C GLY A 102 0.94 18.02 15.86
N PRO A 103 1.49 17.63 14.70
CA PRO A 103 1.57 16.21 14.34
C PRO A 103 2.44 15.44 15.34
N ASP A 104 2.19 14.15 15.51
CA ASP A 104 2.90 13.31 16.47
C ASP A 104 4.37 13.07 16.08
N ALA A 105 4.68 13.09 14.78
CA ALA A 105 6.04 13.02 14.26
C ALA A 105 6.12 13.46 12.79
N LEU A 106 7.32 13.85 12.35
CA LEU A 106 7.66 14.00 10.93
C LEU A 106 8.38 12.77 10.40
N ILE A 107 7.99 12.29 9.22
CA ILE A 107 8.73 11.24 8.50
C ILE A 107 9.65 11.89 7.47
N MET A 108 10.97 11.88 7.72
CA MET A 108 11.97 12.63 6.96
C MET A 108 13.11 11.77 6.42
N SER A 109 13.75 12.18 5.33
CA SER A 109 14.82 11.40 4.67
C SER A 109 16.14 12.13 4.48
N ASP A 110 16.08 13.45 4.26
CA ASP A 110 17.26 14.25 3.92
C ASP A 110 17.99 14.70 5.19
N PRO A 111 19.29 14.37 5.37
CA PRO A 111 20.04 14.75 6.56
C PRO A 111 20.10 16.27 6.80
N GLY A 112 20.19 17.07 5.73
CA GLY A 112 20.25 18.52 5.84
C GLY A 112 18.92 19.11 6.33
N LEU A 113 17.80 18.66 5.78
CA LEU A 113 16.48 19.07 6.27
C LEU A 113 16.24 18.60 7.70
N ILE A 114 16.64 17.37 8.05
CA ILE A 114 16.52 16.83 9.41
C ILE A 114 17.29 17.74 10.39
N MET A 115 18.55 18.07 10.08
CA MET A 115 19.36 18.98 10.90
C MET A 115 18.64 20.33 11.09
N MET A 116 18.15 20.94 10.00
CA MET A 116 17.42 22.21 10.07
C MET A 116 16.16 22.13 10.95
N VAL A 117 15.39 21.03 10.89
CA VAL A 117 14.21 20.83 11.74
C VAL A 117 14.60 20.63 13.19
N ARG A 118 15.64 19.84 13.48
CA ARG A 118 16.11 19.59 14.85
C ARG A 118 16.61 20.88 15.51
N GLU A 119 17.27 21.75 14.76
CA GLU A 119 17.71 23.07 15.23
C GLU A 119 16.53 24.03 15.47
N ALA A 120 15.57 24.09 14.56
CA ALA A 120 14.45 25.03 14.64
C ALA A 120 13.30 24.57 15.56
N PHE A 121 13.08 23.26 15.65
CA PHE A 121 11.94 22.61 16.30
C PHE A 121 12.39 21.36 17.09
N PRO A 122 13.23 21.50 18.14
CA PRO A 122 13.86 20.37 18.83
C PRO A 122 12.89 19.40 19.53
N GLN A 123 11.65 19.84 19.79
CA GLN A 123 10.59 19.03 20.40
C GLN A 123 9.82 18.19 19.39
N MET A 124 9.99 18.41 18.09
CA MET A 124 9.31 17.63 17.06
C MET A 124 10.04 16.30 16.86
N ASP A 125 9.32 15.20 17.07
CA ASP A 125 9.83 13.87 16.82
C ASP A 125 10.03 13.62 15.32
N ILE A 126 11.11 12.92 14.99
CA ILE A 126 11.48 12.62 13.61
C ILE A 126 11.66 11.12 13.45
N HIS A 127 10.87 10.56 12.55
CA HIS A 127 10.98 9.19 12.08
C HIS A 127 11.78 9.15 10.77
N LEU A 128 12.81 8.32 10.68
CA LEU A 128 13.59 8.18 9.46
C LEU A 128 12.77 7.47 8.39
N SER A 129 12.57 8.12 7.25
CA SER A 129 11.96 7.56 6.05
C SER A 129 12.84 6.48 5.42
N VAL A 130 12.21 5.43 4.89
CA VAL A 130 12.85 4.35 4.12
C VAL A 130 13.75 4.84 2.96
N GLN A 131 13.52 6.07 2.47
CA GLN A 131 14.37 6.77 1.50
C GLN A 131 15.83 6.99 1.93
N ALA A 132 16.09 6.94 3.23
CA ALA A 132 17.43 7.06 3.79
C ALA A 132 18.22 5.73 3.72
N ASN A 133 17.60 4.63 3.27
CA ASN A 133 18.24 3.33 3.04
C ASN A 133 18.90 2.73 4.29
N ALA A 134 18.18 2.69 5.41
CA ALA A 134 18.71 2.10 6.65
C ALA A 134 18.66 0.56 6.56
N VAL A 135 19.79 -0.05 6.18
CA VAL A 135 19.97 -1.51 5.99
C VAL A 135 20.94 -2.18 6.95
N ASN A 136 21.46 -1.48 7.95
CA ASN A 136 22.35 -2.08 8.94
C ASN A 136 22.25 -1.35 10.27
N TRP A 137 22.71 -2.00 11.33
CA TRP A 137 22.60 -1.48 12.69
C TRP A 137 23.44 -0.21 12.90
N ALA A 138 24.56 -0.06 12.19
CA ALA A 138 25.43 1.10 12.33
C ALA A 138 24.75 2.38 11.81
N THR A 139 24.06 2.29 10.67
CA THR A 139 23.22 3.38 10.14
C THR A 139 22.09 3.72 11.11
N VAL A 140 21.41 2.72 11.66
CA VAL A 140 20.34 2.93 12.66
C VAL A 140 20.88 3.64 13.90
N LYS A 141 22.04 3.21 14.41
CA LYS A 141 22.73 3.83 15.56
C LYS A 141 23.17 5.26 15.27
N PHE A 142 23.65 5.54 14.06
CA PHE A 142 23.98 6.90 13.63
C PHE A 142 22.75 7.82 13.74
N TRP A 143 21.61 7.40 13.19
CA TRP A 143 20.38 8.20 13.25
C TRP A 143 19.83 8.35 14.68
N GLN A 144 20.00 7.33 15.52
CA GLN A 144 19.72 7.44 16.96
C GLN A 144 20.56 8.55 17.61
N GLN A 145 21.87 8.59 17.33
CA GLN A 145 22.77 9.61 17.86
C GLN A 145 22.43 11.03 17.36
N MET A 146 21.82 11.14 16.18
CA MET A 146 21.30 12.41 15.65
C MET A 146 19.95 12.83 16.28
N GLY A 147 19.40 12.02 17.19
CA GLY A 147 18.20 12.32 17.96
C GLY A 147 16.89 11.95 17.27
N LEU A 148 16.90 11.04 16.30
CA LEU A 148 15.68 10.46 15.75
C LEU A 148 15.11 9.42 16.71
N THR A 149 13.79 9.31 16.75
CA THR A 149 13.06 8.45 17.69
C THR A 149 12.67 7.10 17.08
N ARG A 150 12.53 7.05 15.75
CA ARG A 150 12.14 5.83 15.02
C ARG A 150 12.86 5.73 13.69
N VAL A 151 13.21 4.52 13.27
CA VAL A 151 13.72 4.24 11.93
C VAL A 151 12.79 3.32 11.16
N ILE A 152 12.35 3.77 9.99
CA ILE A 152 11.66 2.94 9.01
C ILE A 152 12.72 2.18 8.22
N LEU A 153 12.84 0.90 8.52
CA LEU A 153 13.85 0.03 7.91
C LEU A 153 13.59 -0.18 6.42
N SER A 154 14.69 -0.43 5.70
CA SER A 154 14.64 -0.73 4.27
C SER A 154 13.86 -2.02 3.99
N ARG A 155 13.16 -2.07 2.85
CA ARG A 155 12.39 -3.24 2.42
C ARG A 155 13.26 -4.39 1.89
N GLU A 156 14.55 -4.14 1.81
CA GLU A 156 15.59 -5.03 1.31
C GLU A 156 16.20 -5.91 2.43
N LEU A 157 15.69 -5.83 3.66
CA LEU A 157 16.19 -6.59 4.81
C LEU A 157 15.41 -7.89 5.04
N SER A 158 16.15 -8.92 5.47
CA SER A 158 15.59 -10.15 6.01
C SER A 158 15.20 -10.04 7.49
N LEU A 159 14.37 -10.96 7.96
CA LEU A 159 13.97 -11.02 9.37
C LEU A 159 15.16 -11.23 10.31
N GLU A 160 16.19 -11.95 9.87
CA GLU A 160 17.42 -12.17 10.62
C GLU A 160 18.23 -10.88 10.77
N GLU A 161 18.35 -10.09 9.70
CA GLU A 161 19.03 -8.78 9.73
C GLU A 161 18.26 -7.77 10.59
N ILE A 162 16.92 -7.77 10.51
CA ILE A 162 16.08 -6.94 11.38
C ILE A 162 16.30 -7.31 12.86
N ALA A 163 16.37 -8.61 13.17
CA ALA A 163 16.63 -9.07 14.54
C ALA A 163 18.01 -8.63 15.04
N GLU A 164 19.03 -8.69 14.18
CA GLU A 164 20.37 -8.19 14.50
C GLU A 164 20.35 -6.68 14.79
N ILE A 165 19.68 -5.88 13.94
CA ILE A 165 19.51 -4.44 14.15
C ILE A 165 18.85 -4.15 15.50
N ARG A 166 17.76 -4.86 15.81
CA ARG A 166 17.02 -4.71 17.07
C ARG A 166 17.86 -5.04 18.30
N ALA A 167 18.74 -6.03 18.20
CA ALA A 167 19.65 -6.43 19.28
C ALA A 167 20.79 -5.42 19.48
N GLN A 168 21.32 -4.86 18.40
CA GLN A 168 22.44 -3.91 18.44
C GLN A 168 22.03 -2.49 18.84
N VAL A 169 20.79 -2.09 18.54
CA VAL A 169 20.26 -0.74 18.84
C VAL A 169 18.92 -0.83 19.58
N PRO A 170 18.90 -1.33 20.84
CA PRO A 170 17.66 -1.76 21.46
C PRO A 170 16.71 -0.64 21.87
N ASP A 171 17.21 0.59 22.01
CA ASP A 171 16.44 1.76 22.42
C ASP A 171 15.85 2.54 21.23
N MET A 172 16.15 2.13 19.98
CA MET A 172 15.58 2.75 18.78
C MET A 172 14.28 2.06 18.39
N GLU A 173 13.22 2.83 18.13
CA GLU A 173 12.00 2.27 17.57
C GLU A 173 12.22 1.83 16.11
N LEU A 174 11.76 0.63 15.78
CA LEU A 174 11.84 0.09 14.43
C LEU A 174 10.45 -0.01 13.81
N GLU A 175 10.32 0.49 12.58
CA GLU A 175 9.12 0.42 11.75
C GLU A 175 9.40 -0.36 10.47
N ILE A 176 8.51 -1.28 10.11
CA ILE A 176 8.72 -2.22 9.00
C ILE A 176 7.49 -2.22 8.11
N PHE A 177 7.71 -2.13 6.80
CA PHE A 177 6.64 -2.35 5.83
C PHE A 177 6.23 -3.82 5.84
N VAL A 178 4.94 -4.09 6.02
CA VAL A 178 4.38 -5.44 6.00
C VAL A 178 3.45 -5.67 4.81
N HIS A 179 3.00 -4.60 4.16
CA HIS A 179 2.08 -4.71 3.04
C HIS A 179 2.21 -3.58 2.02
N GLY A 180 1.84 -3.87 0.78
CA GLY A 180 1.73 -2.88 -0.29
C GLY A 180 2.86 -2.96 -1.32
N ALA A 181 2.83 -2.09 -2.31
CA ALA A 181 3.65 -2.27 -3.50
C ALA A 181 5.16 -2.16 -3.24
N LEU A 182 5.93 -3.14 -3.72
CA LEU A 182 7.39 -3.07 -3.71
C LEU A 182 7.91 -2.12 -4.80
N CYS A 183 9.15 -1.67 -4.63
CA CYS A 183 9.86 -0.84 -5.61
C CYS A 183 10.89 -1.71 -6.33
N MET A 184 10.99 -1.58 -7.65
CA MET A 184 12.07 -2.20 -8.44
C MET A 184 13.44 -1.57 -8.17
N ALA A 185 13.47 -0.31 -7.72
CA ALA A 185 14.69 0.39 -7.35
C ALA A 185 14.88 0.34 -5.83
N TYR A 186 16.13 0.47 -5.38
CA TYR A 186 16.44 0.57 -3.95
C TYR A 186 15.56 1.65 -3.30
N SER A 187 14.68 1.20 -2.40
CA SER A 187 13.44 1.84 -1.95
C SER A 187 13.32 3.35 -2.25
N GLY A 188 12.90 3.63 -3.49
CA GLY A 188 12.51 4.94 -4.01
C GLY A 188 13.64 5.91 -4.36
N ARG A 189 14.84 5.43 -4.65
CA ARG A 189 15.89 6.13 -5.41
C ARG A 189 15.85 5.72 -6.88
N CYS A 190 14.79 6.10 -7.57
CA CYS A 190 14.55 5.73 -8.95
C CYS A 190 14.95 6.89 -9.88
N LEU A 191 15.42 6.60 -11.10
CA LEU A 191 15.62 7.60 -12.16
C LEU A 191 14.68 7.41 -13.35
N LEU A 192 13.97 6.28 -13.41
CA LEU A 192 13.15 5.88 -14.55
C LEU A 192 12.08 6.92 -14.94
N SER A 193 11.33 7.44 -13.95
CA SER A 193 10.31 8.48 -14.20
C SER A 193 10.92 9.78 -14.71
N GLY A 194 12.13 10.14 -14.25
CA GLY A 194 12.85 11.33 -14.71
C GLY A 194 13.39 11.14 -16.13
N TYR A 195 13.90 9.96 -16.42
CA TYR A 195 14.45 9.60 -17.72
C TYR A 195 13.35 9.57 -18.80
N ILE A 196 12.29 8.79 -18.57
CA ILE A 196 11.20 8.54 -19.52
C ILE A 196 10.26 9.76 -19.60
N ASN A 197 9.78 10.28 -18.47
CA ASN A 197 8.68 11.25 -18.44
C ASN A 197 9.11 12.67 -18.09
N LYS A 198 10.42 12.92 -17.93
CA LYS A 198 10.96 14.19 -17.44
C LYS A 198 10.34 14.63 -16.10
N ARG A 199 9.88 13.66 -15.30
CA ARG A 199 9.26 13.86 -13.99
C ARG A 199 10.12 13.23 -12.91
N ASP A 200 10.78 14.06 -12.12
CA ASP A 200 11.67 13.60 -11.06
C ASP A 200 10.90 12.82 -9.96
N PRO A 201 11.14 11.50 -9.84
CA PRO A 201 10.49 10.68 -8.82
C PRO A 201 10.93 11.03 -7.40
N ASN A 202 12.12 11.61 -7.20
CA ASN A 202 12.70 11.98 -5.91
C ASN A 202 12.24 13.37 -5.42
N GLN A 203 11.44 14.07 -6.24
CA GLN A 203 10.74 15.31 -5.89
C GLN A 203 9.22 15.12 -5.77
N GLY A 204 8.76 13.88 -5.76
CA GLY A 204 7.35 13.53 -5.57
C GLY A 204 6.48 13.54 -6.81
N THR A 205 7.10 13.45 -7.99
CA THR A 205 6.39 13.39 -9.28
C THR A 205 6.48 12.04 -9.98
N CYS A 206 6.85 10.99 -9.25
CA CYS A 206 6.96 9.62 -9.76
C CYS A 206 5.67 9.16 -10.47
N THR A 207 5.79 8.78 -11.74
CA THR A 207 4.67 8.27 -12.56
C THR A 207 4.41 6.78 -12.44
N ASN A 208 5.23 6.08 -11.65
CA ASN A 208 5.26 4.61 -11.60
C ASN A 208 5.53 3.98 -12.98
N ALA A 209 6.41 4.58 -13.79
CA ALA A 209 6.83 4.03 -15.08
C ALA A 209 7.30 2.56 -14.99
N CYS A 210 7.81 2.15 -13.83
CA CYS A 210 8.17 0.77 -13.55
C CYS A 210 6.99 -0.22 -13.45
N ARG A 211 5.78 0.20 -13.82
CA ARG A 211 4.54 -0.58 -13.70
C ARG A 211 3.61 -0.34 -14.88
N TRP A 212 4.09 0.29 -15.94
CA TRP A 212 3.30 0.54 -17.13
C TRP A 212 3.18 -0.73 -17.96
N GLU A 213 2.13 -0.80 -18.77
CA GLU A 213 2.02 -1.83 -19.80
C GLU A 213 2.93 -1.44 -20.96
N TYR A 214 3.85 -2.33 -21.27
CA TYR A 214 4.91 -2.15 -22.26
C TYR A 214 4.72 -3.19 -23.35
N ASN A 215 4.57 -2.75 -24.59
CA ASN A 215 4.47 -3.65 -25.74
C ASN A 215 5.86 -4.05 -26.19
N VAL A 216 6.12 -5.34 -26.33
CA VAL A 216 7.36 -5.87 -26.87
C VAL A 216 7.19 -6.14 -28.36
N GLN A 217 8.08 -5.60 -29.17
CA GLN A 217 8.13 -5.81 -30.62
C GLN A 217 9.51 -6.33 -31.00
N GLU A 218 9.57 -7.24 -31.98
CA GLU A 218 10.84 -7.73 -32.50
C GLU A 218 11.61 -6.56 -33.16
N GLY A 219 12.86 -6.40 -32.75
CA GLY A 219 13.82 -5.48 -33.36
C GLY A 219 14.83 -6.24 -34.23
N LYS A 220 15.51 -5.51 -35.10
CA LYS A 220 16.69 -5.99 -35.82
C LYS A 220 17.85 -5.03 -35.60
N GLU A 221 19.07 -5.53 -35.66
CA GLU A 221 20.26 -4.69 -35.66
C GLU A 221 20.42 -4.03 -37.05
N ASP A 222 20.69 -2.72 -37.09
CA ASP A 222 21.07 -2.00 -38.30
C ASP A 222 22.57 -2.17 -38.60
N ASP A 223 23.02 -1.67 -39.75
CA ASP A 223 24.40 -1.84 -40.21
C ASP A 223 25.45 -1.15 -39.29
N VAL A 224 25.01 -0.35 -38.31
CA VAL A 224 25.83 0.39 -37.35
C VAL A 224 25.74 -0.20 -35.94
N GLY A 225 24.95 -1.26 -35.75
CA GLY A 225 24.78 -1.93 -34.48
C GLY A 225 23.62 -1.41 -33.62
N ASN A 226 22.77 -0.52 -34.14
CA ASN A 226 21.60 -0.05 -33.41
C ASN A 226 20.41 -0.99 -33.61
N ILE A 227 19.62 -1.16 -32.55
CA ILE A 227 18.40 -1.96 -32.60
C ILE A 227 17.27 -1.08 -33.16
N VAL A 228 16.62 -1.52 -34.23
CA VAL A 228 15.53 -0.81 -34.94
C VAL A 228 14.30 -1.71 -35.15
N HIS A 229 13.11 -1.13 -35.28
CA HIS A 229 11.84 -1.86 -35.41
C HIS A 229 11.71 -2.66 -36.74
N ILE A 230 11.10 -3.85 -36.71
CA ILE A 230 10.77 -4.64 -37.91
C ILE A 230 9.45 -4.14 -38.52
N HIS A 231 9.53 -3.27 -39.54
CA HIS A 231 8.34 -2.92 -40.33
C HIS A 231 7.99 -4.06 -41.30
N GLN A 232 6.88 -4.78 -41.09
CA GLN A 232 6.36 -5.80 -42.03
C GLN A 232 4.94 -5.46 -42.53
N PRO A 233 4.69 -5.35 -43.84
CA PRO A 233 3.34 -5.39 -44.41
C PRO A 233 2.84 -6.84 -44.44
N ILE A 234 1.65 -7.10 -43.88
CA ILE A 234 1.09 -8.45 -43.69
C ILE A 234 0.50 -8.99 -45.01
N ALA A 235 0.86 -10.21 -45.39
CA ALA A 235 0.08 -11.03 -46.32
C ALA A 235 -0.30 -12.37 -45.64
N VAL A 236 -1.59 -12.66 -45.66
CA VAL A 236 -2.31 -13.71 -44.92
C VAL A 236 -1.89 -15.12 -45.32
N LYS A 237 -1.72 -16.03 -44.35
CA LYS A 237 -2.00 -17.46 -44.51
C LYS A 237 -2.41 -18.12 -43.20
N ASN A 238 -3.52 -18.86 -43.26
CA ASN A 238 -4.07 -19.69 -42.17
C ASN A 238 -3.21 -20.93 -41.94
N VAL A 239 -2.85 -21.22 -40.68
CA VAL A 239 -2.29 -22.52 -40.26
C VAL A 239 -2.80 -22.88 -38.86
N GLU A 240 -3.17 -24.15 -38.67
CA GLU A 240 -3.55 -24.76 -37.38
C GLU A 240 -2.36 -24.83 -36.39
N PRO A 241 -2.61 -24.76 -35.06
CA PRO A 241 -1.54 -24.70 -34.09
C PRO A 241 -0.93 -26.08 -33.82
N THR A 242 0.40 -26.16 -33.88
CA THR A 242 1.19 -27.24 -33.27
C THR A 242 1.86 -26.70 -32.01
N LEU A 243 1.34 -27.09 -30.84
CA LEU A 243 1.93 -26.79 -29.54
C LEU A 243 3.18 -27.64 -29.30
N GLY A 244 4.28 -26.99 -28.90
CA GLY A 244 5.26 -27.61 -27.99
C GLY A 244 6.70 -27.88 -28.44
N ILE A 245 7.26 -27.19 -29.46
CA ILE A 245 8.70 -27.31 -29.78
C ILE A 245 9.34 -25.94 -30.06
N GLY A 246 10.36 -25.55 -29.27
CA GLY A 246 11.22 -24.38 -29.54
C GLY A 246 12.32 -24.16 -28.47
N ALA A 247 13.52 -23.76 -28.91
CA ALA A 247 14.66 -23.35 -28.08
C ALA A 247 14.64 -21.82 -27.83
N PRO A 248 15.32 -21.28 -26.79
CA PRO A 248 15.37 -19.85 -26.50
C PRO A 248 15.96 -19.03 -27.67
N THR A 249 15.60 -17.75 -27.73
CA THR A 249 15.79 -16.90 -28.91
C THR A 249 16.90 -15.86 -28.73
N ASP A 250 17.79 -15.74 -29.70
CA ASP A 250 18.78 -14.65 -29.80
C ASP A 250 18.19 -13.34 -30.35
N LYS A 251 16.86 -13.21 -30.36
CA LYS A 251 16.18 -12.06 -30.95
C LYS A 251 16.30 -10.85 -30.04
N VAL A 252 16.51 -9.70 -30.68
CA VAL A 252 16.64 -8.43 -29.99
C VAL A 252 15.29 -7.75 -29.92
N PHE A 253 14.92 -7.22 -28.76
CA PHE A 253 13.58 -6.67 -28.53
C PHE A 253 13.60 -5.16 -28.35
N MET A 254 12.52 -4.54 -28.83
CA MET A 254 12.23 -3.12 -28.66
C MET A 254 10.91 -2.99 -27.90
N ILE A 255 10.86 -2.06 -26.96
CA ILE A 255 9.69 -1.81 -26.14
C ILE A 255 9.06 -0.46 -26.48
N GLU A 256 7.73 -0.45 -26.61
CA GLU A 256 6.91 0.73 -26.89
C GLU A 256 5.87 0.95 -25.76
N GLU A 257 5.71 2.19 -25.30
CA GLU A 257 4.65 2.54 -24.35
C GLU A 257 3.33 2.79 -25.10
N ALA A 258 2.22 2.22 -24.61
CA ALA A 258 0.90 2.38 -25.24
C ALA A 258 0.42 3.83 -25.43
N GLN A 259 0.94 4.80 -24.65
CA GLN A 259 0.58 6.22 -24.78
C GLN A 259 1.57 7.05 -25.62
N ARG A 260 2.66 6.45 -26.11
CA ARG A 260 3.70 7.11 -26.92
C ARG A 260 4.07 6.27 -28.15
N PRO A 261 3.14 6.14 -29.12
CA PRO A 261 3.38 5.36 -30.31
C PRO A 261 4.55 5.94 -31.12
N GLY A 262 5.53 5.09 -31.44
CA GLY A 262 6.72 5.43 -32.24
C GLY A 262 8.00 5.79 -31.46
N GLU A 263 7.96 5.85 -30.12
CA GLU A 263 9.16 6.04 -29.28
C GLU A 263 9.62 4.70 -28.68
N TYR A 264 10.61 4.06 -29.32
CA TYR A 264 11.09 2.73 -28.92
C TYR A 264 12.29 2.77 -27.96
N MET A 265 12.36 1.78 -27.07
CA MET A 265 13.48 1.57 -26.13
C MET A 265 14.07 0.16 -26.30
N THR A 266 15.40 0.03 -26.21
CA THR A 266 16.09 -1.26 -26.34
C THR A 266 15.92 -2.12 -25.08
N ALA A 267 15.78 -3.43 -25.28
CA ALA A 267 15.74 -4.42 -24.20
C ALA A 267 16.52 -5.68 -24.59
N SER A 268 17.20 -6.31 -23.64
CA SER A 268 18.03 -7.51 -23.87
C SER A 268 17.57 -8.70 -23.03
N GLU A 269 17.53 -9.88 -23.66
CA GLU A 269 17.21 -11.20 -23.08
C GLU A 269 18.49 -11.96 -22.73
N ASP A 270 18.49 -12.77 -21.67
CA ASP A 270 19.40 -13.91 -21.56
C ASP A 270 18.61 -15.22 -21.39
N GLU A 271 19.28 -16.33 -21.09
CA GLU A 271 18.67 -17.67 -20.88
C GLU A 271 17.57 -17.70 -19.82
N HIS A 272 17.44 -16.62 -19.04
CA HIS A 272 16.39 -16.43 -18.06
C HIS A 272 15.29 -15.48 -18.51
N GLY A 273 15.46 -14.65 -19.54
CA GLY A 273 14.40 -13.82 -20.16
C GLY A 273 14.69 -12.30 -20.21
N THR A 274 14.02 -11.55 -21.10
CA THR A 274 14.07 -10.07 -21.14
C THR A 274 13.09 -9.47 -20.13
N TYR A 275 13.57 -8.91 -19.01
CA TYR A 275 12.66 -8.39 -17.97
C TYR A 275 12.95 -6.95 -17.57
N ILE A 276 12.07 -6.03 -17.95
CA ILE A 276 12.20 -4.61 -17.57
C ILE A 276 11.36 -4.22 -16.34
N MET A 277 10.07 -4.54 -16.13
CA MET A 277 9.30 -3.84 -15.05
C MET A 277 7.99 -4.49 -14.51
N ASN A 278 8.03 -5.45 -13.58
CA ASN A 278 6.86 -5.71 -12.72
C ASN A 278 7.25 -6.18 -11.30
N SER A 279 7.04 -5.32 -10.31
CA SER A 279 7.26 -5.67 -8.89
C SER A 279 5.95 -6.14 -8.26
N LYS A 280 5.97 -7.36 -7.70
CA LYS A 280 4.91 -7.90 -6.84
C LYS A 280 4.61 -6.97 -5.66
N ASP A 281 3.44 -7.13 -5.06
CA ASP A 281 3.10 -6.43 -3.82
C ASP A 281 3.61 -7.24 -2.60
N LEU A 282 4.11 -6.54 -1.58
CA LEU A 282 4.52 -7.15 -0.31
C LEU A 282 3.30 -7.63 0.45
N ARG A 283 3.38 -8.86 0.99
CA ARG A 283 2.44 -9.41 1.98
C ARG A 283 3.22 -10.22 3.00
N ALA A 284 3.39 -9.66 4.18
CA ALA A 284 4.16 -10.24 5.27
C ALA A 284 3.30 -10.61 6.49
N ILE A 285 1.99 -10.82 6.30
CA ILE A 285 1.05 -11.04 7.40
C ILE A 285 1.37 -12.26 8.26
N GLN A 286 1.90 -13.32 7.65
CA GLN A 286 2.39 -14.52 8.33
C GLN A 286 3.60 -14.26 9.24
N HIS A 287 4.30 -13.15 9.05
CA HIS A 287 5.46 -12.76 9.87
C HIS A 287 5.10 -11.84 11.03
N VAL A 288 3.84 -11.40 11.15
CA VAL A 288 3.37 -10.49 12.20
C VAL A 288 3.70 -11.01 13.60
N GLU A 289 3.51 -12.31 13.84
CA GLU A 289 3.84 -12.92 15.14
C GLU A 289 5.33 -12.80 15.46
N ARG A 290 6.20 -13.12 14.50
CA ARG A 290 7.66 -13.05 14.66
C ARG A 290 8.12 -11.61 14.87
N LEU A 291 7.59 -10.65 14.10
CA LEU A 291 7.91 -9.23 14.22
C LEU A 291 7.44 -8.67 15.58
N THR A 292 6.27 -9.10 16.05
CA THR A 292 5.73 -8.75 17.37
C THR A 292 6.65 -9.26 18.49
N LYS A 293 7.00 -10.56 18.46
CA LYS A 293 7.92 -11.17 19.44
C LYS A 293 9.31 -10.54 19.43
N MET A 294 9.76 -10.05 18.29
CA MET A 294 11.04 -9.35 18.14
C MET A 294 11.04 -7.95 18.78
N GLY A 295 9.87 -7.36 19.05
CA GLY A 295 9.78 -6.01 19.58
C GLY A 295 9.88 -4.94 18.49
N VAL A 296 9.34 -5.21 17.30
CA VAL A 296 9.17 -4.21 16.24
C VAL A 296 8.00 -3.29 16.60
N HIS A 297 8.25 -1.98 16.65
CA HIS A 297 7.36 -1.00 17.26
C HIS A 297 6.19 -0.61 16.36
N SER A 298 6.38 -0.65 15.05
CA SER A 298 5.35 -0.26 14.08
C SER A 298 5.36 -1.17 12.84
N LEU A 299 4.17 -1.64 12.48
CA LEU A 299 3.92 -2.38 11.25
C LEU A 299 3.21 -1.46 10.28
N LYS A 300 3.85 -1.20 9.14
CA LYS A 300 3.43 -0.19 8.19
C LYS A 300 2.82 -0.80 6.93
N ILE A 301 1.65 -0.28 6.55
CA ILE A 301 1.00 -0.58 5.27
C ILE A 301 1.34 0.53 4.28
N GLU A 302 1.85 0.19 3.09
CA GLU A 302 2.05 1.14 1.99
C GLU A 302 0.81 1.19 1.09
N GLY A 303 0.34 2.40 0.76
CA GLY A 303 -0.84 2.52 -0.09
C GLY A 303 -1.49 3.90 -0.15
N ARG A 304 -0.72 5.00 -0.06
CA ARG A 304 -1.29 6.36 -0.04
C ARG A 304 -2.22 6.69 -1.22
N THR A 305 -2.06 5.99 -2.33
CA THR A 305 -2.85 6.17 -3.56
C THR A 305 -3.95 5.13 -3.72
N LYS A 306 -4.15 4.25 -2.72
CA LYS A 306 -5.13 3.17 -2.76
C LYS A 306 -6.48 3.66 -2.21
N SER A 307 -7.53 2.93 -2.53
CA SER A 307 -8.90 3.26 -2.11
C SER A 307 -9.09 3.17 -0.60
N PHE A 308 -10.13 3.82 -0.07
CA PHE A 308 -10.52 3.66 1.32
C PHE A 308 -10.90 2.21 1.67
N TYR A 309 -11.44 1.44 0.72
CA TYR A 309 -11.65 -0.01 0.86
C TYR A 309 -10.33 -0.76 1.10
N TYR A 310 -9.26 -0.44 0.37
CA TYR A 310 -7.95 -1.03 0.61
C TYR A 310 -7.43 -0.71 2.01
N CYS A 311 -7.52 0.56 2.45
CA CYS A 311 -7.13 0.97 3.80
C CYS A 311 -7.92 0.20 4.87
N ALA A 312 -9.26 0.13 4.74
CA ALA A 312 -10.12 -0.60 5.66
C ALA A 312 -9.77 -2.09 5.74
N ARG A 313 -9.68 -2.76 4.59
CA ARG A 313 -9.42 -4.21 4.53
C ARG A 313 -8.05 -4.57 5.08
N THR A 314 -7.02 -3.83 4.70
CA THR A 314 -5.67 -4.09 5.20
C THR A 314 -5.57 -3.79 6.70
N ALA A 315 -6.17 -2.69 7.18
CA ALA A 315 -6.22 -2.38 8.60
C ALA A 315 -6.91 -3.51 9.41
N GLN A 316 -8.10 -3.94 8.99
CA GLN A 316 -8.87 -5.00 9.67
C GLN A 316 -8.05 -6.29 9.81
N VAL A 317 -7.43 -6.72 8.71
CA VAL A 317 -6.73 -8.00 8.62
C VAL A 317 -5.41 -7.97 9.39
N TYR A 318 -4.63 -6.89 9.30
CA TYR A 318 -3.39 -6.76 10.07
C TYR A 318 -3.65 -6.49 11.56
N ARG A 319 -4.69 -5.74 11.94
CA ARG A 319 -5.08 -5.55 13.34
C ARG A 319 -5.39 -6.89 13.99
N ARG A 320 -6.18 -7.72 13.31
CA ARG A 320 -6.47 -9.08 13.78
C ARG A 320 -5.22 -9.95 13.91
N ALA A 321 -4.31 -9.91 12.93
CA ALA A 321 -3.05 -10.65 13.02
C ALA A 321 -2.19 -10.19 14.22
N ILE A 322 -2.15 -8.89 14.53
CA ILE A 322 -1.44 -8.36 15.70
C ILE A 322 -2.15 -8.80 16.98
N ASP A 323 -3.47 -8.67 17.07
CA ASP A 323 -4.25 -9.06 18.25
C ASP A 323 -4.08 -10.56 18.56
N ASP A 324 -4.14 -11.42 17.54
CA ASP A 324 -3.96 -12.84 17.68
C ASP A 324 -2.51 -13.18 18.10
N ALA A 325 -1.50 -12.51 17.53
CA ALA A 325 -0.10 -12.67 17.94
C ALA A 325 0.16 -12.25 19.39
N VAL A 326 -0.40 -11.11 19.82
CA VAL A 326 -0.29 -10.61 21.21
C VAL A 326 -1.00 -11.54 22.18
N ALA A 327 -2.15 -12.11 21.78
CA ALA A 327 -2.88 -13.10 22.55
C ALA A 327 -2.23 -14.50 22.54
N GLY A 328 -1.12 -14.69 21.81
CA GLY A 328 -0.43 -15.99 21.69
C GLY A 328 -1.22 -17.05 20.93
N LYS A 329 -2.19 -16.64 20.09
CA LYS A 329 -2.93 -17.55 19.23
C LYS A 329 -2.08 -17.94 18.00
N PRO A 330 -2.27 -19.15 17.46
CA PRO A 330 -1.63 -19.52 16.20
C PRO A 330 -2.10 -18.61 15.05
N PHE A 331 -1.24 -18.43 14.06
CA PHE A 331 -1.57 -17.68 12.85
C PHE A 331 -2.79 -18.29 12.13
N ASP A 332 -3.78 -17.44 11.83
CA ASP A 332 -4.96 -17.81 11.06
C ASP A 332 -4.68 -17.72 9.54
N PRO A 333 -4.61 -18.86 8.82
CA PRO A 333 -4.31 -18.85 7.38
C PRO A 333 -5.36 -18.15 6.53
N THR A 334 -6.60 -17.99 7.03
CA THR A 334 -7.68 -17.31 6.30
C THR A 334 -7.40 -15.82 6.10
N LEU A 335 -6.47 -15.23 6.87
CA LEU A 335 -6.03 -13.86 6.67
C LEU A 335 -5.25 -13.70 5.36
N LEU A 336 -4.55 -14.73 4.88
CA LEU A 336 -3.87 -14.72 3.57
C LEU A 336 -4.88 -14.65 2.43
N THR A 337 -5.91 -15.50 2.49
CA THR A 337 -6.96 -15.58 1.46
C THR A 337 -7.84 -14.34 1.45
N THR A 338 -8.06 -13.73 2.61
CA THR A 338 -8.78 -12.44 2.73
C THR A 338 -8.04 -11.31 2.01
N LEU A 339 -6.71 -11.24 2.11
CA LEU A 339 -5.90 -10.24 1.40
C LEU A 339 -5.83 -10.49 -0.12
N GLU A 340 -6.02 -11.72 -0.59
CA GLU A 340 -6.16 -12.06 -2.02
C GLU A 340 -7.49 -11.53 -2.62
N GLY A 341 -8.46 -11.17 -1.77
CA GLY A 341 -9.67 -10.44 -2.16
C GLY A 341 -9.42 -8.98 -2.55
N LEU A 342 -8.21 -8.45 -2.31
CA LEU A 342 -7.82 -7.11 -2.77
C LEU A 342 -7.19 -7.16 -4.15
N ALA A 343 -7.35 -6.09 -4.93
CA ALA A 343 -6.66 -5.99 -6.21
C ALA A 343 -5.13 -5.84 -6.00
N HIS A 344 -4.36 -6.82 -6.48
CA HIS A 344 -2.90 -6.88 -6.32
C HIS A 344 -2.21 -7.40 -7.61
N ARG A 345 -0.87 -7.28 -7.70
CA ARG A 345 -0.04 -7.72 -8.85
C ARG A 345 0.73 -9.02 -8.53
N GLY A 346 0.06 -9.96 -7.87
CA GLY A 346 0.73 -11.04 -7.13
C GLY A 346 1.34 -10.56 -5.80
N TYR A 347 1.44 -11.47 -4.83
CA TYR A 347 2.05 -11.22 -3.53
C TYR A 347 3.40 -11.92 -3.40
N THR A 348 4.31 -11.28 -2.66
CA THR A 348 5.59 -11.86 -2.24
C THR A 348 5.91 -11.44 -0.80
N GLU A 349 6.74 -12.23 -0.13
CA GLU A 349 7.32 -11.86 1.17
C GLU A 349 8.48 -10.86 1.02
N GLY A 350 8.89 -10.59 -0.23
CA GLY A 350 10.02 -9.72 -0.53
C GLY A 350 11.31 -10.27 0.07
N PHE A 351 12.11 -9.40 0.68
CA PHE A 351 13.40 -9.76 1.26
C PHE A 351 13.30 -10.29 2.69
N LEU A 352 12.12 -10.26 3.32
CA LEU A 352 11.92 -10.77 4.68
C LEU A 352 12.31 -12.25 4.81
N ARG A 353 12.23 -13.00 3.71
CA ARG A 353 12.75 -14.37 3.57
C ARG A 353 13.86 -14.39 2.52
N ARG A 354 15.09 -14.76 2.92
CA ARG A 354 16.22 -14.91 1.98
C ARG A 354 16.02 -16.13 1.09
N HIS A 355 16.47 -16.02 -0.18
CA HIS A 355 16.57 -17.10 -1.16
C HIS A 355 15.27 -17.82 -1.53
N VAL A 356 14.31 -17.09 -2.11
CA VAL A 356 13.21 -17.69 -2.88
C VAL A 356 13.23 -17.07 -4.28
N HIS A 357 14.20 -17.47 -5.11
CA HIS A 357 14.40 -16.90 -6.43
C HIS A 357 13.23 -17.16 -7.41
N GLU A 358 12.33 -18.10 -7.10
CA GLU A 358 11.20 -18.47 -7.96
C GLU A 358 9.87 -17.77 -7.61
N GLU A 359 9.74 -17.14 -6.44
CA GLU A 359 8.44 -16.59 -5.97
C GLU A 359 8.36 -15.06 -6.01
N GLN A 360 9.30 -14.36 -6.63
CA GLN A 360 9.39 -12.89 -6.55
C GLN A 360 8.77 -12.14 -7.74
N GLN A 361 8.34 -12.85 -8.80
CA GLN A 361 7.75 -12.22 -10.00
C GLN A 361 6.50 -12.97 -10.48
N THR A 362 5.50 -12.23 -10.99
CA THR A 362 4.26 -12.78 -11.56
C THR A 362 4.30 -12.53 -13.05
N TYR A 363 4.23 -13.61 -13.82
CA TYR A 363 4.53 -13.65 -15.25
C TYR A 363 3.30 -13.49 -16.15
N GLU A 364 2.10 -13.27 -15.57
CA GLU A 364 0.85 -13.29 -16.33
C GLU A 364 0.24 -11.90 -16.60
N TYR A 365 0.26 -10.93 -15.65
CA TYR A 365 -0.39 -9.60 -15.84
C TYR A 365 0.26 -8.43 -15.07
N GLY A 366 0.25 -7.21 -15.67
CA GLY A 366 0.87 -5.97 -15.15
C GLY A 366 0.00 -5.08 -14.24
N TYR A 367 -1.26 -5.42 -14.05
CA TYR A 367 -2.27 -4.60 -13.36
C TYR A 367 -2.85 -5.31 -12.13
N SER A 368 -3.45 -4.54 -11.21
CA SER A 368 -4.05 -5.09 -9.99
C SER A 368 -5.43 -5.70 -10.25
N VAL A 369 -5.60 -7.00 -9.98
CA VAL A 369 -6.87 -7.75 -10.15
C VAL A 369 -7.22 -8.46 -8.85
N SER A 370 -8.51 -8.64 -8.58
CA SER A 370 -8.98 -9.67 -7.65
C SER A 370 -9.87 -10.66 -8.37
N GLU A 371 -9.62 -11.95 -8.18
CA GLU A 371 -10.40 -13.05 -8.76
C GLU A 371 -11.49 -13.57 -7.80
N ARG A 372 -11.50 -13.07 -6.56
CA ARG A 372 -12.40 -13.56 -5.50
C ARG A 372 -13.47 -12.57 -5.11
N GLN A 373 -13.13 -11.29 -5.10
CA GLN A 373 -14.01 -10.29 -4.52
C GLN A 373 -13.97 -8.99 -5.32
N GLN A 374 -15.12 -8.34 -5.40
CA GLN A 374 -15.27 -7.03 -6.01
C GLN A 374 -15.94 -6.09 -5.01
N PHE A 375 -15.30 -4.97 -4.70
CA PHE A 375 -15.93 -3.92 -3.92
C PHE A 375 -17.06 -3.27 -4.73
N VAL A 376 -18.30 -3.32 -4.25
CA VAL A 376 -19.48 -2.91 -5.02
C VAL A 376 -20.23 -1.72 -4.43
N GLY A 377 -20.11 -1.45 -3.14
CA GLY A 377 -20.84 -0.35 -2.53
C GLY A 377 -20.33 0.09 -1.16
N GLU A 378 -20.67 1.30 -0.78
CA GLU A 378 -20.32 1.91 0.50
C GLU A 378 -21.60 2.31 1.23
N PHE A 379 -21.73 1.91 2.50
CA PHE A 379 -22.85 2.33 3.34
C PHE A 379 -22.64 3.75 3.86
N THR A 380 -23.69 4.56 3.87
CA THR A 380 -23.62 5.97 4.31
C THR A 380 -23.86 6.14 5.81
N GLY A 381 -24.27 5.09 6.52
CA GLY A 381 -24.78 5.16 7.89
C GLY A 381 -26.25 5.59 7.98
N ILE A 382 -26.86 6.05 6.88
CA ILE A 382 -28.26 6.48 6.84
C ILE A 382 -29.17 5.27 6.60
N ARG A 383 -30.32 5.25 7.29
CA ARG A 383 -31.39 4.27 7.07
C ARG A 383 -32.69 4.97 6.65
N ARG A 384 -33.46 4.34 5.76
CA ARG A 384 -34.81 4.76 5.33
C ARG A 384 -35.74 3.56 5.45
N ASP A 385 -36.79 3.68 6.26
CA ASP A 385 -37.78 2.62 6.49
C ASP A 385 -37.13 1.27 6.86
N GLY A 386 -36.13 1.30 7.75
CA GLY A 386 -35.34 0.14 8.18
C GLY A 386 -34.23 -0.28 7.20
N LEU A 387 -34.27 0.15 5.94
CA LEU A 387 -33.28 -0.20 4.92
C LEU A 387 -32.03 0.67 4.98
N ALA A 388 -30.87 0.06 4.86
CA ALA A 388 -29.57 0.74 4.92
C ALA A 388 -29.19 1.29 3.54
N GLU A 389 -28.81 2.57 3.50
CA GLU A 389 -28.44 3.27 2.27
C GLU A 389 -27.01 2.93 1.83
N VAL A 390 -26.86 2.58 0.55
CA VAL A 390 -25.60 2.19 -0.09
C VAL A 390 -25.35 3.03 -1.32
N ILE A 391 -24.22 3.72 -1.35
CA ILE A 391 -23.66 4.35 -2.55
C ILE A 391 -23.00 3.27 -3.38
N VAL A 392 -23.56 3.02 -4.57
CA VAL A 392 -23.06 2.01 -5.50
C VAL A 392 -21.75 2.49 -6.13
N LYS A 393 -20.79 1.58 -6.26
CA LYS A 393 -19.48 1.80 -6.91
C LYS A 393 -19.31 0.91 -8.14
N ASN A 394 -19.65 -0.36 -8.02
CA ASN A 394 -19.65 -1.32 -9.12
C ASN A 394 -21.01 -2.04 -9.16
N LYS A 395 -21.30 -2.68 -10.29
CA LYS A 395 -22.57 -3.39 -10.48
C LYS A 395 -22.68 -4.61 -9.56
N PHE A 396 -23.88 -4.81 -9.01
CA PHE A 396 -24.28 -6.03 -8.29
C PHE A 396 -25.79 -6.25 -8.47
N SER A 397 -26.25 -7.47 -8.20
CA SER A 397 -27.63 -7.89 -8.46
C SER A 397 -28.21 -8.66 -7.28
N VAL A 398 -29.54 -8.68 -7.18
CA VAL A 398 -30.26 -9.64 -6.33
C VAL A 398 -29.84 -11.07 -6.72
N GLY A 399 -29.63 -11.91 -5.72
CA GLY A 399 -29.09 -13.27 -5.86
C GLY A 399 -27.57 -13.37 -5.74
N ASP A 400 -26.84 -12.26 -5.78
CA ASP A 400 -25.39 -12.28 -5.57
C ASP A 400 -25.04 -12.68 -4.13
N SER A 401 -23.97 -13.49 -3.99
CA SER A 401 -23.30 -13.68 -2.70
C SER A 401 -22.47 -12.44 -2.38
N VAL A 402 -22.75 -11.83 -1.24
CA VAL A 402 -22.10 -10.60 -0.80
C VAL A 402 -21.56 -10.72 0.62
N GLU A 403 -20.52 -9.94 0.90
CA GLU A 403 -19.95 -9.72 2.22
C GLU A 403 -20.15 -8.26 2.61
N LEU A 404 -20.84 -8.04 3.73
CA LEU A 404 -20.86 -6.77 4.45
C LEU A 404 -19.69 -6.75 5.42
N MET A 405 -18.68 -5.95 5.11
CA MET A 405 -17.53 -5.70 5.96
C MET A 405 -17.84 -4.50 6.86
N THR A 406 -17.72 -4.67 8.19
CA THR A 406 -17.91 -3.60 9.19
C THR A 406 -16.73 -3.52 10.15
N PRO A 407 -16.55 -2.41 10.90
CA PRO A 407 -15.57 -2.32 11.98
C PRO A 407 -15.62 -3.47 12.99
N ASN A 408 -16.81 -4.01 13.25
CA ASN A 408 -17.04 -5.06 14.26
C ASN A 408 -16.94 -6.49 13.71
N GLY A 409 -16.78 -6.66 12.39
CA GLY A 409 -16.72 -7.96 11.75
C GLY A 409 -17.36 -8.01 10.38
N ASN A 410 -17.29 -9.17 9.76
CA ASN A 410 -17.77 -9.40 8.39
C ASN A 410 -18.97 -10.34 8.41
N ILE A 411 -19.97 -10.05 7.58
CA ILE A 411 -21.23 -10.79 7.51
C ILE A 411 -21.45 -11.20 6.06
N GLN A 412 -21.60 -12.50 5.81
CA GLN A 412 -21.90 -13.02 4.48
C GLN A 412 -23.38 -13.35 4.36
N PHE A 413 -23.99 -12.97 3.23
CA PHE A 413 -25.38 -13.24 2.93
C PHE A 413 -25.63 -13.27 1.42
N ILE A 414 -26.78 -13.80 1.02
CA ILE A 414 -27.29 -13.67 -0.35
C ILE A 414 -28.17 -12.42 -0.40
N LEU A 415 -27.95 -11.55 -1.38
CA LEU A 415 -28.76 -10.37 -1.52
C LEU A 415 -30.16 -10.74 -2.03
N GLU A 416 -31.17 -10.75 -1.16
CA GLU A 416 -32.52 -11.21 -1.51
C GLU A 416 -33.39 -10.13 -2.16
N SER A 417 -33.18 -8.87 -1.79
CA SER A 417 -33.93 -7.74 -2.34
C SER A 417 -33.19 -6.43 -2.13
N MET A 418 -33.50 -5.43 -2.95
CA MET A 418 -33.03 -4.06 -2.78
C MET A 418 -34.02 -3.07 -3.39
N GLN A 419 -33.96 -1.81 -2.92
CA GLN A 419 -34.77 -0.72 -3.45
C GLN A 419 -33.91 0.39 -4.02
N ASP A 420 -34.43 1.08 -5.03
CA ASP A 420 -33.82 2.30 -5.56
C ASP A 420 -34.15 3.54 -4.72
N LYS A 421 -33.63 4.70 -5.15
CA LYS A 421 -33.91 5.99 -4.49
C LYS A 421 -35.40 6.37 -4.48
N LYS A 422 -36.20 5.84 -5.39
CA LYS A 422 -37.66 6.07 -5.47
C LYS A 422 -38.47 5.08 -4.62
N GLY A 423 -37.82 4.12 -3.96
CA GLY A 423 -38.49 3.07 -3.17
C GLY A 423 -39.03 1.92 -4.01
N GLN A 424 -38.63 1.82 -5.27
CA GLN A 424 -39.04 0.72 -6.15
C GLN A 424 -38.07 -0.45 -6.00
N LEU A 425 -38.60 -1.67 -6.01
CA LEU A 425 -37.76 -2.87 -6.05
C LEU A 425 -36.91 -2.85 -7.32
N ALA A 426 -35.64 -3.24 -7.17
CA ALA A 426 -34.70 -3.33 -8.27
C ALA A 426 -33.90 -4.62 -8.19
N ASP A 427 -33.73 -5.29 -9.33
CA ASP A 427 -32.94 -6.53 -9.40
C ASP A 427 -31.45 -6.25 -9.63
N VAL A 428 -31.11 -5.06 -10.14
CA VAL A 428 -29.74 -4.69 -10.52
C VAL A 428 -29.39 -3.28 -10.03
N ALA A 429 -28.25 -3.17 -9.35
CA ALA A 429 -27.58 -1.92 -9.05
C ALA A 429 -26.59 -1.63 -10.19
N PRO A 430 -26.81 -0.61 -11.04
CA PRO A 430 -26.13 -0.52 -12.34
C PRO A 430 -24.67 -0.04 -12.26
N GLY A 431 -24.21 0.50 -11.12
CA GLY A 431 -22.83 0.97 -10.94
C GLY A 431 -22.75 2.36 -10.32
N ASN A 432 -21.58 3.00 -10.46
CA ASN A 432 -21.28 4.29 -9.85
C ASN A 432 -22.33 5.37 -10.18
N GLY A 433 -22.65 6.22 -9.20
CA GLY A 433 -23.65 7.29 -9.32
C GLY A 433 -25.06 6.92 -8.86
N HIS A 434 -25.28 5.66 -8.48
CA HIS A 434 -26.57 5.18 -7.97
C HIS A 434 -26.55 4.99 -6.45
N ILE A 435 -27.73 5.11 -5.84
CA ILE A 435 -27.97 4.81 -4.43
C ILE A 435 -29.02 3.71 -4.36
N MET A 436 -28.70 2.67 -3.59
CA MET A 436 -29.60 1.55 -3.29
C MET A 436 -29.88 1.49 -1.80
N TYR A 437 -30.97 0.85 -1.43
CA TYR A 437 -31.36 0.61 -0.04
C TYR A 437 -31.47 -0.90 0.16
N LEU A 438 -30.71 -1.45 1.11
CA LEU A 438 -30.59 -2.89 1.36
C LEU A 438 -31.23 -3.28 2.70
N PRO A 439 -31.87 -4.45 2.80
CA PRO A 439 -32.46 -4.96 4.02
C PRO A 439 -31.39 -5.54 4.96
N ILE A 440 -30.60 -4.66 5.58
CA ILE A 440 -29.63 -5.05 6.61
C ILE A 440 -30.31 -4.99 7.98
N PRO A 441 -30.22 -6.06 8.82
CA PRO A 441 -30.74 -6.05 10.19
C PRO A 441 -30.39 -4.76 10.98
N GLU A 442 -31.34 -4.26 11.78
CA GLU A 442 -31.19 -2.96 12.48
C GLU A 442 -30.12 -2.97 13.58
N ASP A 443 -29.83 -4.13 14.15
CA ASP A 443 -28.79 -4.35 15.16
C ASP A 443 -27.38 -4.26 14.59
N ILE A 444 -27.23 -4.32 13.27
CA ILE A 444 -25.94 -4.16 12.60
C ILE A 444 -25.66 -2.67 12.36
N ASN A 445 -24.58 -2.16 12.97
CA ASN A 445 -24.08 -0.83 12.65
C ASN A 445 -23.45 -0.83 11.24
N VAL A 446 -24.02 -0.03 10.34
CA VAL A 446 -23.60 0.13 8.95
C VAL A 446 -22.72 1.37 8.73
N GLU A 447 -22.41 2.13 9.79
CA GLU A 447 -21.42 3.19 9.73
C GLU A 447 -20.05 2.60 9.35
N TYR A 448 -19.39 3.20 8.34
CA TYR A 448 -18.20 2.66 7.68
C TYR A 448 -18.41 1.28 7.03
N GLY A 449 -19.64 0.85 6.80
CA GLY A 449 -19.94 -0.43 6.15
C GLY A 449 -19.48 -0.44 4.68
N LEU A 450 -18.90 -1.55 4.25
CA LEU A 450 -18.44 -1.77 2.88
C LEU A 450 -19.09 -3.04 2.34
N LEU A 451 -19.66 -2.96 1.14
CA LEU A 451 -20.28 -4.09 0.46
C LEU A 451 -19.33 -4.64 -0.60
N ILE A 452 -19.07 -5.95 -0.50
CA ILE A 452 -18.19 -6.68 -1.40
C ILE A 452 -18.99 -7.83 -2.02
N ARG A 453 -18.91 -7.99 -3.33
CA ARG A 453 -19.49 -9.12 -4.06
C ARG A 453 -18.45 -10.24 -4.15
N ASN A 454 -18.84 -11.45 -3.80
CA ASN A 454 -18.02 -12.64 -4.01
C ASN A 454 -18.11 -13.08 -5.48
N LEU A 455 -16.97 -13.29 -6.12
CA LEU A 455 -16.86 -13.70 -7.51
C LEU A 455 -16.71 -15.22 -7.60
N ASN A 456 -17.45 -15.85 -8.50
CA ASN A 456 -17.35 -17.27 -8.82
C ASN A 456 -16.97 -17.42 -10.30
N GLY A 457 -15.74 -17.84 -10.59
CA GLY A 457 -15.27 -18.08 -11.97
C GLY A 457 -15.08 -16.83 -12.84
N THR A 458 -15.03 -15.63 -12.23
CA THR A 458 -14.84 -14.33 -12.91
C THR A 458 -13.83 -13.48 -12.13
N ASN A 459 -13.39 -12.34 -12.68
CA ASN A 459 -12.46 -11.43 -12.00
C ASN A 459 -12.97 -9.98 -11.94
N SER A 460 -12.33 -9.13 -11.15
CA SER A 460 -12.75 -7.75 -10.91
C SER A 460 -12.76 -6.84 -12.15
N ARG A 461 -12.13 -7.26 -13.27
CA ARG A 461 -12.19 -6.55 -14.56
C ARG A 461 -13.29 -7.09 -15.46
N ASN A 462 -13.54 -8.40 -15.44
CA ASN A 462 -14.61 -9.08 -16.18
C ASN A 462 -15.61 -9.79 -15.25
N PRO A 463 -16.30 -9.08 -14.34
CA PRO A 463 -17.11 -9.69 -13.27
C PRO A 463 -18.45 -10.27 -13.75
N HIS A 464 -18.73 -10.21 -15.05
CA HIS A 464 -19.99 -10.62 -15.68
C HIS A 464 -19.80 -11.48 -16.93
N GLU A 465 -18.57 -11.86 -17.29
CA GLU A 465 -18.36 -12.89 -18.31
C GLU A 465 -18.98 -14.19 -17.79
N LYS A 466 -19.86 -14.82 -18.57
CA LYS A 466 -20.38 -16.14 -18.22
C LYS A 466 -19.21 -17.12 -18.31
N ALA A 467 -18.92 -17.83 -17.22
CA ALA A 467 -18.05 -18.98 -17.22
C ALA A 467 -18.55 -20.05 -18.20
#